data_AF-A0A3D5S4Z6-F1
#
_entry.id   AF-A0A3D5S4Z6-F1
#
_cell.length_a   1.000
_cell.length_b   1.000
_cell.length_c   1.000
_cell.angle_alpha   90.00
_cell.angle_beta   90.00
_cell.angle_gamma   90.00
#
_symmetry.space_group_name_H-M   'P 1'
#
loop_
_entity.id
_entity.type
_entity.pdbx_description
1 polymer ?
#
loop_
_entity_poly.entity_id
_entity_poly.type
_entity_poly.pdbx_seq_one_letter_code
_entity_poly.pdbx_strand_id
1 'polypeptide(L)'
;MRYTVQVEQFLDGFYVIKFYSTTTRRSKNKFNILTHQYLAAPILETVMKIALEIYSKDNNASFGFVGERIITGTEEESVSNTKRFRLYKKLVQNFFPGKKVFKHYQNIEKSAYVIVNNCHSNHGEYASRLMGVLEELYPEFTSVSLTEIGS
;
A
#
# COMPACT_ATOMS: atom_id res chain seq x y z
N MET A 1 15.58 13.79 -10.56
CA MET A 1 15.24 12.37 -10.66
C MET A 1 13.75 12.23 -10.96
N ARG A 2 13.33 11.20 -11.70
CA ARG A 2 11.91 10.96 -12.05
C ARG A 2 11.43 9.67 -11.38
N TYR A 3 10.20 9.70 -10.88
CA TYR A 3 9.49 8.52 -10.38
C TYR A 3 8.28 8.26 -11.25
N THR A 4 7.91 6.99 -11.34
CA THR A 4 6.68 6.54 -11.98
C THR A 4 5.75 6.02 -10.90
N VAL A 5 4.51 6.52 -10.88
CA VAL A 5 3.43 5.99 -10.06
C VAL A 5 2.54 5.13 -10.96
N GLN A 6 2.20 3.93 -10.49
CA GLN A 6 1.27 3.02 -11.13
C GLN A 6 0.06 2.84 -10.23
N VAL A 7 -1.13 3.01 -10.81
CA VAL A 7 -2.40 2.75 -10.14
C VAL A 7 -3.01 1.54 -10.84
N GLU A 8 -3.23 0.47 -10.08
CA GLU A 8 -3.90 -0.74 -10.53
C GLU A 8 -5.29 -0.77 -9.90
N GLN A 9 -6.33 -0.83 -10.73
CA GLN A 9 -7.72 -0.96 -10.30
C GLN A 9 -8.13 -2.43 -10.38
N PHE A 10 -8.77 -2.90 -9.32
CA PHE A 10 -9.35 -4.23 -9.19
C PHE A 10 -10.86 -4.13 -9.05
N LEU A 11 -11.53 -5.28 -9.00
CA LEU A 11 -12.96 -5.37 -8.75
C LEU A 11 -13.35 -4.66 -7.45
N ASP A 12 -14.62 -4.28 -7.35
CA ASP A 12 -15.23 -3.65 -6.19
C ASP A 12 -14.62 -2.29 -5.77
N GLY A 13 -14.00 -1.55 -6.70
CA GLY A 13 -13.45 -0.22 -6.40
C GLY A 13 -12.17 -0.27 -5.56
N PHE A 14 -11.40 -1.34 -5.65
CA PHE A 14 -10.11 -1.46 -4.98
C PHE A 14 -8.96 -0.95 -5.85
N TYR A 15 -8.10 -0.10 -5.29
CA TYR A 15 -6.97 0.50 -5.98
C TYR A 15 -5.67 0.22 -5.24
N VAL A 16 -4.68 -0.30 -5.95
CA VAL A 16 -3.31 -0.48 -5.44
C VAL A 16 -2.41 0.54 -6.10
N ILE A 17 -1.77 1.39 -5.29
CA ILE A 17 -0.87 2.43 -5.78
C ILE A 17 0.58 2.07 -5.48
N LYS A 18 1.38 1.90 -6.53
CA LYS A 18 2.78 1.51 -6.48
C LYS A 18 3.64 2.62 -7.08
N PHE A 19 4.90 2.73 -6.67
CA PHE A 19 5.83 3.67 -7.30
C PHE A 19 7.26 3.14 -7.31
N TYR A 20 8.05 3.60 -8.28
CA TYR A 20 9.45 3.25 -8.43
C TYR A 20 10.22 4.35 -9.16
N SER A 21 11.55 4.33 -9.02
CA SER A 21 12.42 5.21 -9.80
C SER A 21 12.29 4.89 -11.29
N THR A 22 12.03 5.89 -12.14
CA THR A 22 11.95 5.65 -13.59
C THR A 22 13.26 5.05 -14.14
N THR A 23 14.40 5.29 -13.50
CA THR A 23 15.70 4.69 -13.86
C THR A 23 15.74 3.18 -13.64
N THR A 24 14.96 2.65 -12.69
CA THR A 24 14.92 1.22 -12.36
C THR A 24 13.76 0.50 -13.03
N ARG A 25 13.01 1.15 -13.96
CA ARG A 25 11.81 0.60 -14.60
C ARG A 25 11.99 -0.81 -15.19
N ARG A 26 13.16 -1.10 -15.76
CA ARG A 26 13.48 -2.39 -16.38
C ARG A 26 13.95 -3.46 -15.38
N SER A 27 14.22 -3.09 -14.13
CA SER A 27 14.62 -4.03 -13.08
C SER A 27 13.41 -4.85 -12.63
N LYS A 28 13.63 -6.15 -12.44
CA LYS A 28 12.66 -7.04 -11.80
C LYS A 28 12.42 -6.62 -10.34
N ASN A 29 13.45 -6.13 -9.67
CA ASN A 29 13.42 -5.73 -8.25
C ASN A 29 13.15 -4.23 -8.08
N LYS A 30 12.51 -3.58 -9.05
CA LYS A 30 12.36 -2.10 -9.10
C LYS A 30 11.70 -1.50 -7.86
N PHE A 31 10.83 -2.26 -7.18
CA PHE A 31 10.16 -1.83 -5.97
C PHE A 31 10.99 -2.07 -4.71
N ASN A 32 11.98 -2.97 -4.76
CA ASN A 32 12.85 -3.29 -3.62
C ASN A 32 14.06 -2.34 -3.54
N ILE A 33 14.45 -1.69 -4.63
CA ILE A 33 15.65 -0.84 -4.71
C ILE A 33 15.53 0.41 -3.83
N LEU A 34 16.52 0.63 -2.97
CA LEU A 34 16.72 1.89 -2.27
C LEU A 34 17.47 2.87 -3.16
N THR A 35 16.94 4.09 -3.30
CA THR A 35 17.47 5.09 -4.24
C THR A 35 18.43 6.09 -3.59
N HIS A 36 18.58 6.05 -2.26
CA HIS A 36 19.42 6.94 -1.43
C HIS A 36 19.21 8.45 -1.64
N GLN A 37 18.06 8.85 -2.16
CA GLN A 37 17.77 10.25 -2.47
C GLN A 37 16.95 10.98 -1.40
N TYR A 38 16.56 10.28 -0.33
CA TYR A 38 15.78 10.85 0.78
C TYR A 38 14.45 11.51 0.35
N LEU A 39 13.92 11.16 -0.82
CA LEU A 39 12.69 11.72 -1.41
C LEU A 39 11.40 10.99 -1.00
N ALA A 40 11.46 10.10 0.01
CA ALA A 40 10.33 9.24 0.36
C ALA A 40 9.07 10.05 0.72
N ALA A 41 9.20 11.08 1.56
CA ALA A 41 8.05 11.88 2.00
C ALA A 41 7.36 12.66 0.85
N PRO A 42 8.08 13.43 0.01
CA PRO A 42 7.46 14.10 -1.15
C PRO A 42 6.76 13.16 -2.14
N ILE A 43 7.32 11.97 -2.38
CA ILE A 43 6.71 10.97 -3.27
C ILE A 43 5.43 10.43 -2.66
N LEU A 44 5.46 10.11 -1.36
CA LEU A 44 4.29 9.59 -0.66
C LEU A 44 3.17 10.62 -0.58
N GLU A 45 3.50 11.90 -0.38
CA GLU A 45 2.52 13.00 -0.48
C GLU A 45 1.84 13.03 -1.86
N THR A 46 2.62 12.85 -2.94
CA THR A 46 2.07 12.76 -4.30
C THR A 46 1.14 11.55 -4.45
N VAL A 47 1.53 10.39 -3.91
CA VAL A 47 0.69 9.18 -3.91
C VAL A 47 -0.63 9.42 -3.15
N MET A 48 -0.59 10.11 -2.00
CA MET A 48 -1.80 10.45 -1.25
C MET A 48 -2.72 11.40 -2.03
N LYS A 49 -2.16 12.40 -2.73
CA LYS A 49 -2.94 13.30 -3.59
C LYS A 49 -3.62 12.54 -4.74
N ILE A 50 -2.93 11.57 -5.35
CA ILE A 50 -3.52 10.70 -6.37
C ILE A 50 -4.67 9.86 -5.79
N ALA A 51 -4.50 9.29 -4.59
CA ALA A 51 -5.57 8.54 -3.93
C ALA A 51 -6.81 9.41 -3.67
N LEU A 52 -6.63 10.65 -3.21
CA LEU A 52 -7.74 11.61 -3.02
C LEU A 52 -8.44 11.97 -4.33
N GLU A 53 -7.68 12.14 -5.42
CA GLU A 53 -8.24 12.42 -6.75
C GLU A 53 -9.00 11.22 -7.34
N ILE A 54 -8.59 9.99 -7.01
CA ILE A 54 -9.37 8.79 -7.34
C ILE A 54 -10.67 8.78 -6.54
N TYR A 55 -10.58 9.01 -5.23
CA TYR A 55 -11.76 9.02 -4.35
C TYR A 55 -12.77 10.10 -4.74
N SER A 56 -12.34 11.27 -5.21
CA SER A 56 -13.25 12.33 -5.68
C SER A 56 -14.06 11.94 -6.93
N LYS A 57 -13.59 10.93 -7.68
CA LYS A 57 -14.23 10.42 -8.91
C LYS A 57 -14.97 9.10 -8.69
N ASP A 58 -14.48 8.29 -7.75
CA ASP A 58 -15.05 7.02 -7.35
C ASP A 58 -15.28 7.01 -5.84
N ASN A 59 -16.52 7.34 -5.43
CA ASN A 59 -16.91 7.39 -4.03
C ASN A 59 -16.94 6.01 -3.35
N ASN A 60 -16.73 4.90 -4.09
CA ASN A 60 -16.59 3.55 -3.54
C ASN A 60 -15.12 3.14 -3.35
N ALA A 61 -14.18 4.01 -3.77
CA ALA A 61 -12.77 3.69 -3.81
C ALA A 61 -12.22 3.29 -2.44
N SER A 62 -11.57 2.13 -2.40
CA SER A 62 -10.75 1.62 -1.30
C SER A 62 -9.32 1.43 -1.79
N PHE A 63 -8.33 1.55 -0.91
CA PHE A 63 -6.92 1.57 -1.32
C PHE A 63 -6.08 0.56 -0.57
N GLY A 64 -5.03 0.06 -1.21
CA GLY A 64 -4.10 -0.89 -0.59
C GLY A 64 -2.66 -0.70 -1.03
N PHE A 65 -1.74 -1.19 -0.20
CA PHE A 65 -0.33 -1.28 -0.54
C PHE A 65 0.38 -2.43 0.20
N VAL A 66 1.50 -2.87 -0.37
CA VAL A 66 2.50 -3.70 0.30
C VAL A 66 3.76 -2.88 0.49
N GLY A 67 4.24 -2.81 1.73
CA GLY A 67 5.52 -2.20 2.07
C GLY A 67 6.66 -3.13 1.69
N GLU A 68 7.08 -3.08 0.43
CA GLU A 68 8.14 -3.92 -0.12
C GLU A 68 9.42 -3.91 0.73
N ARG A 69 10.01 -5.08 0.92
CA ARG A 69 11.30 -5.21 1.61
C ARG A 69 12.42 -4.54 0.83
N ILE A 70 13.40 -4.01 1.54
CA ILE A 70 14.63 -3.54 0.92
C ILE A 70 15.53 -4.74 0.65
N ILE A 71 15.95 -4.90 -0.61
CA ILE A 71 16.93 -5.89 -1.02
C ILE A 71 18.15 -5.15 -1.55
N THR A 72 19.30 -5.40 -0.95
CA THR A 72 20.61 -4.91 -1.37
C THR A 72 21.51 -6.10 -1.70
N GLY A 73 22.67 -5.86 -2.32
CA GLY A 73 23.59 -6.95 -2.68
C GLY A 73 24.13 -7.74 -1.47
N THR A 74 24.00 -7.21 -0.25
CA THR A 74 24.56 -7.81 0.98
C THR A 74 23.51 -8.06 2.06
N GLU A 75 22.32 -7.46 1.96
CA GLU A 75 21.28 -7.54 2.99
C GLU A 75 19.89 -7.62 2.37
N GLU A 76 19.06 -8.51 2.92
CA GLU A 76 17.65 -8.66 2.61
C GLU A 76 16.83 -8.39 3.88
N GLU A 77 16.00 -7.35 3.84
CA GLU A 77 15.09 -7.04 4.94
C GLU A 77 14.00 -8.12 5.06
N SER A 78 13.56 -8.40 6.29
CA SER A 78 12.40 -9.25 6.53
C SER A 78 11.18 -8.78 5.74
N VAL A 79 10.37 -9.72 5.26
CA VAL A 79 9.06 -9.45 4.67
C VAL A 79 8.06 -8.88 5.69
N SER A 80 8.27 -9.19 6.97
CA SER A 80 7.42 -8.74 8.07
C SER A 80 7.85 -7.36 8.57
N ASN A 81 6.86 -6.49 8.77
CA ASN A 81 7.00 -5.17 9.38
C ASN A 81 8.11 -4.30 8.78
N THR A 82 8.20 -4.20 7.45
CA THR A 82 9.33 -3.52 6.77
C THR A 82 9.40 -2.02 7.09
N LYS A 83 10.57 -1.41 6.86
CA LYS A 83 10.77 0.04 6.97
C LYS A 83 9.77 0.81 6.12
N ARG A 84 9.50 0.34 4.89
CA ARG A 84 8.51 0.96 3.99
C ARG A 84 7.10 0.85 4.57
N PHE A 85 6.71 -0.33 5.04
CA PHE A 85 5.39 -0.54 5.66
C PHE A 85 5.15 0.42 6.83
N ARG A 86 6.11 0.51 7.77
CA ARG A 86 5.98 1.40 8.93
C ARG A 86 5.83 2.88 8.54
N LEU A 87 6.61 3.32 7.55
CA LEU A 87 6.54 4.70 7.05
C LEU A 87 5.20 4.97 6.35
N TYR A 88 4.79 4.08 5.45
CA TYR A 88 3.59 4.26 4.62
C TYR A 88 2.33 4.22 5.47
N LYS A 89 2.26 3.26 6.40
CA LYS A 89 1.17 3.17 7.40
C LYS A 89 1.00 4.49 8.14
N LYS A 90 2.09 5.03 8.70
CA LYS A 90 2.04 6.30 9.46
C LYS A 90 1.51 7.45 8.61
N LEU A 91 1.92 7.54 7.34
CA LEU A 91 1.44 8.58 6.45
C LEU A 91 -0.03 8.39 6.09
N VAL A 92 -0.46 7.19 5.72
CA VAL A 92 -1.86 6.91 5.39
C VAL A 92 -2.78 7.22 6.56
N GLN A 93 -2.40 6.86 7.79
CA GLN A 93 -3.18 7.18 9.00
C GLN A 93 -3.30 8.70 9.25
N ASN A 94 -2.29 9.48 8.83
CA ASN A 94 -2.32 10.94 8.95
C ASN A 94 -3.17 11.60 7.85
N PHE A 95 -3.10 11.10 6.61
CA PHE A 95 -3.81 11.65 5.44
C PHE A 95 -5.28 11.22 5.39
N PHE A 96 -5.58 10.00 5.83
CA PHE A 96 -6.91 9.43 5.93
C PHE A 96 -7.19 9.13 7.40
N PRO A 97 -7.46 10.14 8.25
CA PRO A 97 -7.75 9.90 9.66
C PRO A 97 -9.02 9.05 9.80
N GLY A 98 -8.93 8.00 10.62
CA GLY A 98 -9.94 6.96 10.74
C GLY A 98 -11.31 7.41 11.29
N LYS A 99 -12.30 6.55 11.02
CA LYS A 99 -13.70 6.47 11.49
C LYS A 99 -14.77 7.25 10.74
N LYS A 100 -14.50 8.39 10.08
CA LYS A 100 -15.56 9.10 9.33
C LYS A 100 -15.78 8.56 7.91
N VAL A 101 -14.70 8.25 7.19
CA VAL A 101 -14.77 7.87 5.77
C VAL A 101 -14.14 6.50 5.50
N PHE A 102 -13.08 6.14 6.22
CA PHE A 102 -12.35 4.88 6.02
C PHE A 102 -12.15 4.10 7.33
N LYS A 103 -12.09 2.78 7.19
CA LYS A 103 -11.56 1.82 8.17
C LYS A 103 -10.23 1.27 7.71
N HIS A 104 -9.35 0.96 8.65
CA HIS A 104 -7.97 0.59 8.36
C HIS A 104 -7.69 -0.84 8.82
N TYR A 105 -7.07 -1.64 7.94
CA TYR A 105 -6.70 -3.02 8.21
C TYR A 105 -5.24 -3.25 7.81
N GLN A 106 -4.57 -4.15 8.53
CA GLN A 106 -3.18 -4.51 8.22
C GLN A 106 -2.92 -6.00 8.40
N ASN A 107 -1.88 -6.46 7.72
CA ASN A 107 -1.18 -7.70 8.00
C ASN A 107 0.31 -7.35 8.18
N ILE A 108 0.78 -7.35 9.42
CA ILE A 108 2.16 -6.97 9.75
C ILE A 108 3.15 -8.00 9.21
N GLU A 109 2.79 -9.29 9.24
CA GLU A 109 3.65 -10.38 8.76
C GLU A 109 3.97 -10.27 7.28
N LYS A 110 3.04 -9.69 6.51
CA LYS A 110 3.18 -9.46 5.07
C LYS A 110 3.45 -8.00 4.70
N SER A 111 3.61 -7.12 5.69
CA SER A 111 3.80 -5.69 5.44
C SER A 111 2.68 -5.08 4.56
N ALA A 112 1.47 -5.62 4.67
CA ALA A 112 0.32 -5.25 3.84
C ALA A 112 -0.67 -4.38 4.61
N TYR A 113 -1.31 -3.47 3.89
CA TYR A 113 -2.23 -2.49 4.47
C TYR A 113 -3.35 -2.17 3.49
N VAL A 114 -4.59 -2.09 3.98
CA VAL A 114 -5.73 -1.60 3.20
C VAL A 114 -6.54 -0.59 4.00
N ILE A 115 -7.05 0.41 3.29
CA ILE A 115 -8.08 1.34 3.78
C ILE A 115 -9.36 1.06 3.03
N VAL A 116 -10.41 0.75 3.79
CA VAL A 116 -11.71 0.35 3.30
C VAL A 116 -12.68 1.51 3.46
N ASN A 117 -13.34 1.88 2.37
CA ASN A 117 -14.36 2.91 2.38
C ASN A 117 -15.58 2.48 3.21
N ASN A 118 -16.10 3.41 4.01
CA ASN A 118 -17.24 3.16 4.87
C ASN A 118 -18.55 2.88 4.12
N CYS A 119 -18.63 3.17 2.81
CA CYS A 119 -19.79 2.86 1.98
C CYS A 119 -20.09 1.35 1.87
N HIS A 120 -19.11 0.49 2.15
CA HIS A 120 -19.27 -0.97 2.14
C HIS A 120 -19.89 -1.47 3.44
N SER A 121 -20.90 -2.33 3.37
CA SER A 121 -21.71 -2.76 4.53
C SER A 121 -21.10 -3.87 5.39
N ASN A 122 -20.06 -4.57 4.91
CA ASN A 122 -19.27 -5.56 5.66
C ASN A 122 -17.76 -5.32 5.50
N HIS A 123 -17.21 -4.38 6.27
CA HIS A 123 -15.81 -3.94 6.13
C HIS A 123 -14.80 -5.06 6.36
N GLY A 124 -15.06 -5.99 7.29
CA GLY A 124 -14.11 -7.06 7.62
C GLY A 124 -14.00 -8.11 6.51
N GLU A 125 -15.14 -8.53 5.95
CA GLU A 125 -15.15 -9.46 4.81
C GLU A 125 -14.53 -8.81 3.58
N TYR A 126 -14.91 -7.56 3.29
CA TYR A 126 -14.34 -6.84 2.16
C TYR A 126 -12.84 -6.62 2.32
N ALA A 127 -12.36 -6.20 3.50
CA ALA A 127 -10.93 -6.09 3.80
C ALA A 127 -10.19 -7.41 3.56
N SER A 128 -10.79 -8.54 3.96
CA SER A 128 -10.21 -9.88 3.73
C SER A 128 -10.05 -10.17 2.24
N ARG A 129 -11.05 -9.81 1.42
CA ARG A 129 -10.94 -9.92 -0.05
C ARG A 129 -9.83 -9.03 -0.62
N LEU A 130 -9.74 -7.78 -0.18
CA LEU A 130 -8.71 -6.85 -0.65
C LEU A 130 -7.30 -7.32 -0.29
N MET A 131 -7.13 -7.89 0.91
CA MET A 131 -5.87 -8.51 1.31
C MET A 131 -5.54 -9.73 0.45
N GLY A 132 -6.53 -10.58 0.12
CA GLY A 132 -6.36 -11.68 -0.82
C GLY A 132 -5.85 -11.21 -2.18
N VAL A 133 -6.40 -10.10 -2.71
CA VAL A 133 -5.91 -9.48 -3.96
C VAL A 133 -4.45 -9.04 -3.81
N LEU A 134 -4.06 -8.43 -2.68
CA LEU A 134 -2.65 -8.09 -2.45
C LEU A 134 -1.76 -9.34 -2.40
N GLU A 135 -2.19 -10.43 -1.79
CA GLU A 135 -1.42 -11.68 -1.75
C GLU A 135 -1.27 -12.31 -3.14
N GLU A 136 -2.29 -12.23 -4.00
CA GLU A 136 -2.19 -12.70 -5.39
C GLU A 136 -1.25 -11.85 -6.25
N LEU A 137 -1.22 -10.53 -6.02
CA LEU A 137 -0.30 -9.61 -6.73
C LEU A 137 1.15 -9.81 -6.33
N TYR A 138 1.38 -10.37 -5.14
CA TYR A 138 2.69 -10.58 -4.53
C TYR A 138 2.80 -12.04 -4.04
N PRO A 139 2.85 -13.03 -4.95
CA PRO A 139 2.71 -14.45 -4.62
C PRO A 139 3.83 -15.00 -3.73
N GLU A 140 4.95 -14.30 -3.59
CA GLU A 140 6.01 -14.59 -2.61
C GLU A 140 5.59 -14.41 -1.12
N PHE A 141 4.32 -14.09 -0.84
CA PHE A 141 3.80 -13.73 0.48
C PHE A 141 2.65 -14.64 1.03
N THR A 142 2.68 -15.96 0.88
CA THR A 142 1.58 -16.83 1.40
C THR A 142 1.64 -17.08 2.92
N SER A 143 0.59 -16.67 3.67
CA SER A 143 0.07 -17.15 4.99
C SER A 143 -0.64 -16.01 5.77
N VAL A 144 -1.91 -16.19 6.15
CA VAL A 144 -2.80 -15.12 6.66
C VAL A 144 -2.91 -15.09 8.19
N SER A 145 -2.71 -13.91 8.79
CA SER A 145 -3.40 -13.49 10.02
C SER A 145 -3.74 -11.99 9.91
N LEU A 146 -5.01 -11.63 10.13
CA LEU A 146 -5.53 -10.26 9.97
C LEU A 146 -5.71 -9.59 11.33
N THR A 147 -5.43 -8.29 11.42
CA THR A 147 -5.73 -7.50 12.62
C THR A 147 -6.33 -6.15 12.22
N GLU A 148 -7.55 -5.88 12.68
CA GLU A 148 -8.15 -4.54 12.60
C GLU A 148 -7.40 -3.58 13.53
N ILE A 149 -7.17 -2.34 13.08
CA ILE A 149 -6.44 -1.35 13.87
C ILE A 149 -7.39 -0.26 14.30
N GLY A 150 -7.56 -0.10 15.61
CA GLY A 150 -8.15 1.10 16.19
C GLY A 150 -7.18 2.27 16.08
N SER A 151 -7.59 3.32 15.38
CA SER A 151 -7.08 4.68 15.54
C SER A 151 -8.00 5.47 16.46
#